data_AF-A0A377W8H0-F1
#
_entry.id   AF-A0A377W8H0-F1
#
_cell.length_a   1.000
_cell.length_b   1.000
_cell.length_c   1.000
_cell.angle_alpha   90.00
_cell.angle_beta   90.00
_cell.angle_gamma   90.00
#
_symmetry.space_group_name_H-M   'P 1'
#
loop_
_entity.id
_entity.type
_entity.pdbx_description
1 polymer ?
#
loop_
_entity_poly.entity_id
_entity_poly.type
_entity_poly.pdbx_seq_one_letter_code
_entity_poly.pdbx_strand_id
1 'polypeptide(L)'
;MDKHQLSERDICTKFITPAIQQAGWQQHQFREEVNLTDGRVMVRGKMASRVKNPEAKGGPKRADYVLYARPNVPIAVLEAKQAKFSIGHGMQQALAYAEMLDAPFAISSNGDGFLLHDRTGLSLPVERELQLTQFPTLSDLWTVYQQWKGLVAPEAVTLIEQPFYTDGSGREPRYYQRVAINRAIEAVARRQTRILLVMATGTGKTYTAFQIIWRLWKAKSKKRILFLADRNILVDQTMQQDFAPFGEVMHKVTNREVKKNYEIYLALYQAVTGKEEWKQIYRQFPRDFFDLVVIDECHRGSAAEDSAWRDILDYFTTATHIGLTATPKETKETSNTSYFGYPIYTYSLKQGIEDGFLAPYKVIRIATDVDAVGYIPEKGKLDKLGQVMEQRQYNTKDFDRTLVLEKRTALVANKVWEYLQATDPMAKTIVFCDDQDHAERMRQELVKLIPAAANNRRYVMRITGDDNEGKAQLSYFIDNDEPYPVIATTSKLLTTGR
;
A
#
# COMPACT_ATOMS: atom_id res chain seq x y z
N MET A 1 24.28 36.50 25.36
CA MET A 1 24.47 35.04 25.12
C MET A 1 24.85 34.90 23.66
N ASP A 2 25.98 34.27 23.36
CA ASP A 2 26.48 34.14 21.98
C ASP A 2 25.59 33.16 21.19
N LYS A 3 25.05 33.61 20.04
CA LYS A 3 24.17 32.81 19.18
C LYS A 3 24.91 31.57 18.65
N HIS A 4 26.22 31.65 18.42
CA HIS A 4 27.01 30.54 17.90
C HIS A 4 27.19 29.38 18.89
N GLN A 5 26.87 29.59 20.17
CA GLN A 5 26.91 28.55 21.21
C GLN A 5 25.53 27.91 21.45
N LEU A 6 24.48 28.41 20.79
CA LEU A 6 23.13 27.88 20.96
C LEU A 6 22.98 26.53 20.26
N SER A 7 22.24 25.63 20.91
CA SER A 7 21.83 24.37 20.28
C SER A 7 20.87 24.65 19.10
N GLU A 8 20.70 23.66 18.22
CA GLU A 8 19.71 23.78 17.13
C GLU A 8 18.30 24.00 17.69
N ARG A 9 17.95 23.34 18.81
CA ARG A 9 16.68 23.54 19.50
C ARG A 9 16.51 24.93 20.09
N ASP A 10 17.59 25.54 20.59
CA ASP A 10 17.58 26.94 21.01
C ASP A 10 17.35 27.88 19.82
N ILE A 11 17.97 27.60 18.67
CA ILE A 11 17.75 28.37 17.44
C ILE A 11 16.28 28.31 17.00
N CYS A 12 15.70 27.10 16.99
CA CYS A 12 14.29 26.86 16.76
C CYS A 12 13.40 27.72 17.69
N THR A 13 13.61 27.58 19.00
CA THR A 13 12.75 28.19 20.02
C THR A 13 12.87 29.72 20.08
N LYS A 14 14.09 30.27 19.93
CA LYS A 14 14.37 31.69 20.16
C LYS A 14 14.26 32.56 18.91
N PHE A 15 14.37 31.99 17.71
CA PHE A 15 14.40 32.77 16.46
C PHE A 15 13.40 32.26 15.43
N ILE A 16 13.37 30.96 15.14
CA ILE A 16 12.54 30.42 14.04
C ILE A 16 11.06 30.39 14.41
N THR A 17 10.68 29.76 15.54
CA THR A 17 9.28 29.71 15.99
C THR A 17 8.67 31.10 16.17
N PRO A 18 9.36 32.09 16.79
CA PRO A 18 8.86 33.46 16.86
C PRO A 18 8.65 34.10 15.49
N ALA A 19 9.54 33.89 14.52
CA ALA A 19 9.39 34.41 13.16
C ALA A 19 8.18 33.80 12.44
N ILE A 20 7.96 32.49 12.57
CA ILE A 20 6.78 31.79 12.03
C ILE A 20 5.50 32.39 12.63
N GLN A 21 5.45 32.57 13.95
CA GLN A 21 4.31 33.14 14.64
C GLN A 21 4.07 34.61 14.28
N GLN A 22 5.14 35.41 14.12
CA GLN A 22 5.07 36.81 13.70
C GLN A 22 4.51 36.96 12.28
N ALA A 23 4.77 35.99 11.40
CA ALA A 23 4.16 35.91 10.07
C ALA A 23 2.68 35.43 10.07
N GLY A 24 2.08 35.28 11.26
CA GLY A 24 0.65 35.00 11.44
C GLY A 24 0.28 33.52 11.49
N TRP A 25 1.26 32.61 11.40
CA TRP A 25 1.02 31.17 11.50
C TRP A 25 0.58 30.78 12.91
N GLN A 26 -0.52 30.05 13.00
CA GLN A 26 -1.05 29.52 14.26
C GLN A 26 -0.41 28.17 14.57
N GLN A 27 -0.37 27.79 15.86
CA GLN A 27 0.27 26.54 16.30
C GLN A 27 -0.31 25.27 15.63
N HIS A 28 -1.58 25.29 15.21
CA HIS A 28 -2.18 24.15 14.50
C HIS A 28 -1.80 24.08 13.01
N GLN A 29 -1.16 25.13 12.48
CA GLN A 29 -0.75 25.26 11.07
C GLN A 29 0.73 24.91 10.86
N PHE A 30 1.48 24.63 11.92
CA PHE A 30 2.82 24.07 11.80
C PHE A 30 3.07 23.03 12.89
N ARG A 31 3.86 22.02 12.58
CA ARG A 31 4.27 21.00 13.55
C ARG A 31 5.78 20.95 13.60
N GLU A 32 6.30 20.76 14.80
CA GLU A 32 7.72 20.58 15.06
C GLU A 32 8.07 19.09 15.13
N GLU A 33 9.32 18.74 14.79
CA GLU A 33 9.88 17.39 14.95
C GLU A 33 9.01 16.31 14.28
N VAL A 34 8.60 16.56 13.04
CA VAL A 34 7.65 15.71 12.30
C VAL A 34 8.35 14.45 11.79
N ASN A 35 8.02 13.30 12.38
CA ASN A 35 8.54 12.01 11.95
C ASN A 35 8.01 11.65 10.55
N LEU A 36 8.93 11.41 9.61
CA LEU A 36 8.61 11.01 8.24
C LEU A 36 8.82 9.50 8.03
N THR A 37 9.89 8.93 8.60
CA THR A 37 10.21 7.49 8.47
C THR A 37 10.70 6.91 9.80
N ASP A 38 10.56 5.59 9.96
CA ASP A 38 10.94 4.88 11.19
C ASP A 38 12.41 4.45 11.17
N GLY A 39 13.05 4.48 10.00
CA GLY A 39 14.40 3.96 9.78
C GLY A 39 14.39 2.48 9.40
N ARG A 40 15.25 2.12 8.45
CA ARG A 40 15.33 0.80 7.83
C ARG A 40 15.61 -0.30 8.85
N VAL A 41 14.95 -1.45 8.68
CA VAL A 41 15.32 -2.68 9.38
C VAL A 41 16.49 -3.35 8.67
N MET A 42 17.57 -3.58 9.41
CA MET A 42 18.78 -4.25 8.95
C MET A 42 18.82 -5.66 9.52
N VAL A 43 19.09 -6.64 8.66
CA VAL A 43 19.25 -8.05 9.04
C VAL A 43 20.71 -8.43 8.89
N ARG A 44 21.33 -8.87 10.00
CA ARG A 44 22.71 -9.37 10.04
C ARG A 44 22.73 -10.72 10.76
N GLY A 45 22.94 -11.80 10.00
CA GLY A 45 22.84 -13.15 10.52
C GLY A 45 21.44 -13.43 11.06
N LYS A 46 21.34 -13.85 12.33
CA LYS A 46 20.07 -14.09 13.05
C LYS A 46 19.49 -12.85 13.73
N MET A 47 20.19 -11.71 13.72
CA MET A 47 19.72 -10.49 14.37
C MET A 47 19.07 -9.55 13.35
N ALA A 48 17.91 -9.02 13.71
CA ALA A 48 17.28 -7.90 13.02
C ALA A 48 17.23 -6.71 13.96
N SER A 49 17.67 -5.54 13.49
CA SER A 49 17.56 -4.29 14.25
C SER A 49 17.24 -3.12 13.35
N ARG A 50 16.54 -2.14 13.91
CA ARG A 50 16.19 -0.90 13.22
C ARG A 50 17.37 0.08 13.30
N VAL A 51 17.71 0.73 12.18
CA VAL A 51 18.66 1.85 12.19
C VAL A 51 18.05 2.99 12.99
N LYS A 52 18.72 3.42 14.06
CA LYS A 52 18.25 4.49 14.94
C LYS A 52 18.97 5.83 14.75
N ASN A 53 20.18 5.81 14.18
CA ASN A 53 20.94 7.04 13.92
C ASN A 53 20.35 7.76 12.68
N PRO A 54 19.80 8.98 12.82
CA PRO A 54 19.26 9.75 11.69
C PRO A 54 20.28 10.07 10.61
N GLU A 55 21.57 10.22 10.97
CA GLU A 55 22.65 10.54 10.03
C GLU A 55 23.13 9.32 9.25
N ALA A 56 22.77 8.11 9.70
CA ALA A 56 23.16 6.89 9.00
C ALA A 56 22.29 6.66 7.76
N LYS A 57 22.85 6.01 6.74
CA LYS A 57 22.07 5.59 5.56
C LYS A 57 20.93 4.67 5.98
N GLY A 58 19.70 5.08 5.66
CA GLY A 58 18.48 4.37 6.08
C GLY A 58 18.08 4.65 7.53
N GLY A 59 18.62 5.70 8.16
CA GLY A 59 18.14 6.21 9.44
C GLY A 59 16.71 6.78 9.36
N PRO A 60 16.07 6.99 10.52
CA PRO A 60 14.78 7.66 10.58
C PRO A 60 14.92 9.10 10.09
N LYS A 61 13.95 9.54 9.30
CA LYS A 61 13.85 10.90 8.80
C LYS A 61 12.85 11.66 9.64
N ARG A 62 13.25 12.84 10.11
CA ARG A 62 12.42 13.76 10.88
C ARG A 62 12.67 15.16 10.36
N ALA A 63 11.60 15.88 10.06
CA ALA A 63 11.68 17.28 9.63
C ALA A 63 11.53 18.19 10.85
N ASP A 64 12.32 19.26 10.92
CA ASP A 64 12.28 20.15 12.09
C ASP A 64 10.95 20.89 12.17
N TYR A 65 10.47 21.43 11.04
CA TYR A 65 9.12 21.95 10.92
C TYR A 65 8.45 21.52 9.62
N VAL A 66 7.15 21.25 9.70
CA VAL A 66 6.28 21.17 8.52
C VAL A 66 5.14 22.15 8.71
N LEU A 67 4.97 23.04 7.74
CA LEU A 67 3.91 24.02 7.70
C LEU A 67 2.76 23.49 6.83
N TYR A 68 1.55 23.72 7.28
CA TYR A 68 0.33 23.13 6.75
C TYR A 68 -0.65 24.25 6.39
N ALA A 69 -1.03 24.33 5.12
CA ALA A 69 -2.07 25.27 4.73
C ALA A 69 -3.43 24.88 5.33
N ARG A 70 -3.68 23.58 5.40
CA ARG A 70 -4.77 22.93 6.13
C ARG A 70 -4.19 21.69 6.81
N PRO A 71 -4.82 21.11 7.84
CA PRO A 71 -4.26 19.96 8.58
C PRO A 71 -3.73 18.82 7.70
N ASN A 72 -4.22 18.69 6.46
CA ASN A 72 -3.87 17.63 5.54
C ASN A 72 -3.00 18.05 4.35
N VAL A 73 -2.69 19.33 4.21
CA VAL A 73 -1.99 19.90 3.06
C VAL A 73 -0.68 20.53 3.51
N PRO A 74 0.43 19.77 3.53
CA PRO A 74 1.74 20.33 3.80
C PRO A 74 2.13 21.29 2.66
N ILE A 75 2.61 22.48 3.03
CA ILE A 75 2.96 23.53 2.06
C ILE A 75 4.43 23.93 2.12
N ALA A 76 5.07 23.84 3.28
CA ALA A 76 6.50 24.07 3.40
C ALA A 76 7.14 23.11 4.39
N VAL A 77 8.40 22.75 4.14
CA VAL A 77 9.27 22.07 5.10
C VAL A 77 10.41 23.00 5.46
N LEU A 78 10.72 23.13 6.74
CA LEU A 78 11.84 23.93 7.22
C LEU A 78 12.82 23.06 8.00
N GLU A 79 14.10 23.16 7.65
CA GLU A 79 15.22 22.56 8.37
C GLU A 79 16.06 23.62 9.06
N ALA A 80 16.19 23.48 10.37
CA ALA A 80 17.01 24.31 11.22
C ALA A 80 18.44 23.76 11.31
N LYS A 81 19.39 24.66 11.56
CA LYS A 81 20.79 24.34 11.86
C LYS A 81 21.30 25.27 12.95
N GLN A 82 22.39 24.88 13.61
CA GLN A 82 23.10 25.77 14.53
C GLN A 82 23.63 27.02 13.80
N ALA A 83 23.68 28.16 14.49
CA ALA A 83 24.10 29.44 13.92
C ALA A 83 25.55 29.47 13.37
N LYS A 84 26.39 28.51 13.73
CA LYS A 84 27.74 28.35 13.14
C LYS A 84 27.72 27.93 11.67
N PHE A 85 26.61 27.39 11.18
CA PHE A 85 26.43 27.01 9.78
C PHE A 85 25.81 28.16 8.98
N SER A 86 25.98 28.13 7.66
CA SER A 86 25.31 29.07 6.75
C SER A 86 23.80 28.86 6.73
N ILE A 87 23.03 29.91 6.44
CA ILE A 87 21.55 29.86 6.32
C ILE A 87 21.09 28.72 5.41
N GLY A 88 21.76 28.48 4.27
CA GLY A 88 21.42 27.42 3.32
C GLY A 88 21.90 26.00 3.67
N HIS A 89 22.55 25.79 4.82
CA HIS A 89 23.21 24.50 5.12
C HIS A 89 22.27 23.30 5.13
N GLY A 90 21.02 23.49 5.56
CA GLY A 90 19.98 22.46 5.57
C GLY A 90 19.18 22.34 4.28
N MET A 91 19.46 23.12 3.23
CA MET A 91 18.59 23.23 2.06
C MET A 91 18.37 21.90 1.33
N GLN A 92 19.43 21.11 1.11
CA GLN A 92 19.30 19.81 0.44
C GLN A 92 18.44 18.82 1.25
N GLN A 93 18.51 18.88 2.58
CA GLN A 93 17.67 18.08 3.46
C GLN A 93 16.20 18.55 3.39
N ALA A 94 15.98 19.87 3.45
CA ALA A 94 14.64 20.46 3.32
C ALA A 94 13.99 20.12 1.97
N LEU A 95 14.76 20.15 0.88
CA LEU A 95 14.30 19.75 -0.47
C LEU A 95 13.88 18.28 -0.53
N ALA A 96 14.70 17.38 0.02
CA ALA A 96 14.39 15.95 0.05
C ALA A 96 13.10 15.68 0.84
N TYR A 97 12.89 16.36 1.97
CA TYR A 97 11.68 16.22 2.77
C TYR A 97 10.46 16.89 2.13
N ALA A 98 10.63 18.05 1.49
CA ALA A 98 9.57 18.69 0.72
C ALA A 98 9.13 17.81 -0.45
N GLU A 99 10.05 17.11 -1.12
CA GLU A 99 9.74 16.12 -2.15
C GLU A 99 8.94 14.94 -1.58
N MET A 100 9.39 14.38 -0.46
CA MET A 100 8.66 13.28 0.22
C MET A 100 7.23 13.68 0.58
N LEU A 101 7.01 14.92 1.03
CA LEU A 101 5.71 15.44 1.45
C LEU A 101 4.87 16.05 0.32
N ASP A 102 5.40 16.10 -0.90
CA ASP A 102 4.80 16.82 -2.04
C ASP A 102 4.51 18.31 -1.74
N ALA A 103 5.35 18.93 -0.92
CA ALA A 103 5.23 20.33 -0.48
C ALA A 103 5.96 21.27 -1.46
N PRO A 104 5.36 22.39 -1.90
CA PRO A 104 5.98 23.31 -2.87
C PRO A 104 7.21 24.04 -2.36
N PHE A 105 7.36 24.25 -1.05
CA PHE A 105 8.45 25.07 -0.51
C PHE A 105 9.38 24.27 0.41
N ALA A 106 10.68 24.50 0.26
CA ALA A 106 11.70 24.05 1.19
C ALA A 106 12.39 25.28 1.78
N ILE A 107 12.62 25.29 3.09
CA ILE A 107 13.20 26.41 3.82
C ILE A 107 14.37 25.89 4.65
N SER A 108 15.47 26.63 4.67
CA SER A 108 16.58 26.37 5.60
C SER A 108 16.85 27.61 6.45
N SER A 109 17.20 27.41 7.72
CA SER A 109 17.55 28.49 8.63
C SER A 109 18.63 28.09 9.61
N ASN A 110 19.47 29.04 9.99
CA ASN A 110 20.42 28.94 11.10
C ASN A 110 20.07 29.90 12.26
N GLY A 111 18.93 30.61 12.19
CA GLY A 111 18.51 31.64 13.14
C GLY A 111 18.93 33.08 12.83
N ASP A 112 19.62 33.35 11.72
CA ASP A 112 19.90 34.72 11.24
C ASP A 112 18.89 35.18 10.17
N GLY A 113 18.31 34.23 9.45
CA GLY A 113 17.33 34.45 8.39
C GLY A 113 16.86 33.12 7.83
N PHE A 114 16.26 33.15 6.65
CA PHE A 114 15.77 31.98 5.94
C PHE A 114 16.29 31.97 4.51
N LEU A 115 16.65 30.80 4.00
CA LEU A 115 16.77 30.57 2.57
C LEU A 115 15.53 29.77 2.15
N LEU A 116 14.66 30.37 1.33
CA LEU A 116 13.46 29.72 0.80
C LEU A 116 13.72 29.28 -0.63
N HIS A 117 13.40 28.03 -0.94
CA HIS A 117 13.40 27.46 -2.28
C HIS A 117 11.97 27.15 -2.74
N ASP A 118 11.60 27.67 -3.90
CA ASP A 118 10.32 27.39 -4.57
C ASP A 118 10.44 26.24 -5.57
N ARG A 119 9.87 25.08 -5.24
CA ARG A 119 9.88 23.87 -6.10
C ARG A 119 8.81 23.91 -7.19
N THR A 120 7.98 24.94 -7.25
CA THR A 120 6.87 25.05 -8.20
C THR A 120 7.31 25.62 -9.55
N GLY A 121 8.42 26.37 -9.58
CA GLY A 121 8.89 27.12 -10.74
C GLY A 121 8.05 28.37 -11.07
N LEU A 122 7.14 28.78 -10.18
CA LEU A 122 6.27 29.95 -10.38
C LEU A 122 6.87 31.26 -9.83
N SER A 123 7.84 31.19 -8.91
CA SER A 123 8.54 32.35 -8.40
C SER A 123 9.97 32.48 -8.95
N LEU A 124 10.39 33.71 -9.25
CA LEU A 124 11.77 34.05 -9.57
C LEU A 124 12.29 35.15 -8.62
N PRO A 125 13.55 35.06 -8.12
CA PRO A 125 14.43 33.90 -8.25
C PRO A 125 13.89 32.68 -7.47
N VAL A 126 14.31 31.48 -7.89
CA VAL A 126 13.88 30.19 -7.31
C VAL A 126 14.25 30.11 -5.83
N GLU A 127 15.44 30.60 -5.48
CA GLU A 127 15.90 30.73 -4.10
C GLU A 127 15.98 32.19 -3.69
N ARG A 128 15.49 32.47 -2.47
CA ARG A 128 15.47 33.83 -1.89
C ARG A 128 15.91 33.77 -0.44
N GLU A 129 16.86 34.63 -0.09
CA GLU A 129 17.18 34.91 1.30
C GLU A 129 16.15 35.90 1.88
N LEU A 130 15.65 35.59 3.08
CA LEU A 130 14.65 36.35 3.81
C LEU A 130 15.19 36.68 5.19
N GLN A 131 14.93 37.90 5.65
CA GLN A 131 15.17 38.27 7.05
C GLN A 131 14.18 37.54 7.98
N LEU A 132 14.49 37.48 9.29
CA LEU A 132 13.59 36.86 10.27
C LEU A 132 12.18 37.46 10.28
N THR A 133 12.05 38.76 10.00
CA THR A 133 10.78 39.49 9.94
C THR A 133 10.03 39.28 8.62
N GLN A 134 10.63 38.61 7.64
CA GLN A 134 10.10 38.39 6.29
C GLN A 134 9.70 36.93 6.06
N PHE A 135 9.46 36.17 7.12
CA PHE A 135 8.95 34.81 6.97
C PHE A 135 7.61 34.83 6.20
N PRO A 136 7.43 33.98 5.18
CA PRO A 136 6.27 34.06 4.30
C PRO A 136 4.97 33.75 5.06
N THR A 137 3.90 34.48 4.72
CA THR A 137 2.59 34.23 5.33
C THR A 137 1.91 33.02 4.69
N LEU A 138 0.93 32.44 5.38
CA LEU A 138 0.09 31.39 4.80
C LEU A 138 -0.58 31.84 3.50
N SER A 139 -1.05 33.09 3.43
CA SER A 139 -1.73 33.61 2.23
C SER A 139 -0.81 33.64 1.02
N ASP A 140 0.45 34.02 1.22
CA ASP A 140 1.45 34.07 0.15
C ASP A 140 1.71 32.68 -0.42
N LEU A 141 2.01 31.71 0.46
CA LEU A 141 2.32 30.35 0.04
C LEU A 141 1.10 29.64 -0.56
N TRP A 142 -0.09 29.83 0.04
CA TRP A 142 -1.33 29.19 -0.39
C TRP A 142 -1.74 29.58 -1.81
N THR A 143 -1.53 30.84 -2.19
CA THR A 143 -1.81 31.32 -3.54
C THR A 143 -0.94 30.61 -4.58
N VAL A 144 0.36 30.49 -4.30
CA VAL A 144 1.29 29.78 -5.19
C VAL A 144 0.96 28.29 -5.25
N TYR A 145 0.61 27.65 -4.12
CA TYR A 145 0.18 26.25 -4.12
C TYR A 145 -1.05 26.02 -5.02
N GLN A 146 -2.07 26.87 -4.93
CA GLN A 146 -3.26 26.76 -5.77
C GLN A 146 -2.92 26.92 -7.26
N GLN A 147 -2.04 27.86 -7.61
CA GLN A 147 -1.58 28.03 -9.00
C GLN A 147 -0.75 26.82 -9.47
N TRP A 148 0.21 26.36 -8.67
CA TRP A 148 1.05 25.21 -8.97
C TRP A 148 0.25 23.94 -9.20
N LYS A 149 -0.77 23.73 -8.37
CA LYS A 149 -1.69 22.61 -8.52
C LYS A 149 -2.79 22.87 -9.54
N GLY A 150 -2.93 24.07 -10.12
CA GLY A 150 -4.04 24.41 -11.02
C GLY A 150 -5.43 24.30 -10.36
N LEU A 151 -5.53 24.60 -9.06
CA LEU A 151 -6.72 24.45 -8.21
C LEU A 151 -7.20 25.81 -7.71
N VAL A 152 -7.54 26.71 -8.62
CA VAL A 152 -8.01 28.07 -8.30
C VAL A 152 -9.53 28.20 -8.21
N ALA A 153 -10.27 27.22 -8.73
CA ALA A 153 -11.74 27.24 -8.69
C ALA A 153 -12.26 27.01 -7.26
N PRO A 154 -13.29 27.74 -6.79
CA PRO A 154 -13.81 27.61 -5.42
C PRO A 154 -14.20 26.17 -5.05
N GLU A 155 -14.74 25.40 -5.98
CA GLU A 155 -15.13 23.99 -5.76
C GLU A 155 -13.90 23.10 -5.55
N ALA A 156 -12.82 23.36 -6.30
CA ALA A 156 -11.55 22.66 -6.16
C ALA A 156 -10.90 22.96 -4.81
N VAL A 157 -10.93 24.22 -4.38
CA VAL A 157 -10.45 24.65 -3.06
C VAL A 157 -11.24 23.97 -1.94
N THR A 158 -12.58 24.02 -2.01
CA THR A 158 -13.46 23.37 -1.03
C THR A 158 -13.16 21.88 -0.87
N LEU A 159 -12.81 21.21 -1.98
CA LEU A 159 -12.49 19.79 -1.99
C LEU A 159 -11.11 19.49 -1.36
N ILE A 160 -10.06 20.24 -1.69
CA ILE A 160 -8.72 20.05 -1.08
C ILE A 160 -8.69 20.43 0.40
N GLU A 161 -9.58 21.33 0.85
CA GLU A 161 -9.67 21.72 2.25
C GLU A 161 -10.39 20.68 3.12
N GLN A 162 -11.12 19.73 2.52
CA GLN A 162 -11.84 18.72 3.29
C GLN A 162 -10.90 17.91 4.21
N PRO A 163 -11.22 17.80 5.51
CA PRO A 163 -10.39 17.08 6.44
C PRO A 163 -10.45 15.56 6.25
N PHE A 164 -9.38 14.86 6.65
CA PHE A 164 -9.41 13.42 6.86
C PHE A 164 -10.41 13.04 7.94
N TYR A 165 -10.89 11.81 7.86
CA TYR A 165 -11.52 11.19 9.01
C TYR A 165 -10.48 10.92 10.10
N THR A 166 -10.85 11.21 11.34
CA THR A 166 -10.11 10.84 12.54
C THR A 166 -11.05 10.10 13.48
N ASP A 167 -10.59 8.98 14.04
CA ASP A 167 -11.32 8.18 15.03
C ASP A 167 -10.99 8.61 16.48
N GLY A 168 -10.20 9.68 16.65
CA GLY A 168 -9.74 10.16 17.96
C GLY A 168 -8.61 9.33 18.57
N SER A 169 -8.17 8.24 17.93
CA SER A 169 -7.03 7.42 18.41
C SER A 169 -5.67 8.08 18.24
N GLY A 170 -5.63 9.21 17.50
CA GLY A 170 -4.39 9.85 17.08
C GLY A 170 -3.71 9.17 15.88
N ARG A 171 -4.32 8.13 15.29
CA ARG A 171 -3.83 7.48 14.08
C ARG A 171 -3.98 8.41 12.87
N GLU A 172 -2.85 8.85 12.31
CA GLU A 172 -2.83 9.66 11.09
C GLU A 172 -2.28 8.88 9.89
N PRO A 173 -2.64 9.28 8.65
CA PRO A 173 -1.99 8.76 7.46
C PRO A 173 -0.49 9.04 7.50
N ARG A 174 0.31 8.01 7.21
CA ARG A 174 1.76 8.16 6.98
C ARG A 174 2.00 9.10 5.81
N TYR A 175 3.21 9.67 5.72
CA TYR A 175 3.53 10.70 4.73
C TYR A 175 3.15 10.29 3.29
N TYR A 176 3.48 9.06 2.88
CA TYR A 176 3.20 8.55 1.54
C TYR A 176 1.70 8.31 1.29
N GLN A 177 0.93 7.97 2.33
CA GLN A 177 -0.53 7.85 2.23
C GLN A 177 -1.13 9.23 2.05
N ARG A 178 -0.66 10.23 2.81
CA ARG A 178 -1.11 11.62 2.67
C ARG A 178 -0.87 12.16 1.27
N VAL A 179 0.32 11.92 0.70
CA VAL A 179 0.62 12.28 -0.70
C VAL A 179 -0.30 11.58 -1.67
N ALA A 180 -0.49 10.26 -1.54
CA ALA A 180 -1.38 9.48 -2.39
C ALA A 180 -2.83 10.03 -2.35
N ILE A 181 -3.34 10.30 -1.15
CA ILE A 181 -4.69 10.84 -0.96
C ILE A 181 -4.80 12.24 -1.55
N ASN A 182 -3.87 13.15 -1.23
CA ASN A 182 -3.91 14.52 -1.74
C ASN A 182 -3.83 14.57 -3.25
N ARG A 183 -2.90 13.85 -3.88
CA ARG A 183 -2.80 13.80 -5.34
C ARG A 183 -4.05 13.22 -6.00
N ALA A 184 -4.70 12.24 -5.38
CA ALA A 184 -5.98 11.73 -5.88
C ALA A 184 -7.08 12.79 -5.80
N ILE A 185 -7.18 13.51 -4.67
CA ILE A 185 -8.14 14.61 -4.51
C ILE A 185 -7.86 15.75 -5.49
N GLU A 186 -6.59 16.13 -5.69
CA GLU A 186 -6.16 17.13 -6.68
C GLU A 186 -6.52 16.69 -8.11
N ALA A 187 -6.30 15.43 -8.47
CA ALA A 187 -6.65 14.90 -9.78
C ALA A 187 -8.17 14.95 -10.02
N VAL A 188 -8.99 14.58 -9.03
CA VAL A 188 -10.45 14.71 -9.11
C VAL A 188 -10.87 16.18 -9.23
N ALA A 189 -10.23 17.08 -8.47
CA ALA A 189 -10.49 18.51 -8.54
C ALA A 189 -10.17 19.10 -9.93
N ARG A 190 -9.16 18.55 -10.63
CA ARG A 190 -8.84 18.84 -12.04
C ARG A 190 -9.72 18.11 -13.06
N ARG A 191 -10.79 17.46 -12.60
CA ARG A 191 -11.72 16.66 -13.43
C ARG A 191 -11.06 15.47 -14.14
N GLN A 192 -9.94 14.96 -13.62
CA GLN A 192 -9.37 13.71 -14.12
C GLN A 192 -10.30 12.55 -13.74
N THR A 193 -10.72 11.77 -14.75
CA THR A 193 -11.73 10.71 -14.58
C THR A 193 -11.13 9.31 -14.44
N ARG A 194 -9.82 9.15 -14.69
CA ARG A 194 -9.10 7.87 -14.58
C ARG A 194 -7.79 8.11 -13.84
N ILE A 195 -7.65 7.47 -12.67
CA ILE A 195 -6.56 7.72 -11.73
C ILE A 195 -5.97 6.38 -11.27
N LEU A 196 -4.64 6.27 -11.26
CA LEU A 196 -3.92 5.10 -10.77
C LEU A 196 -3.00 5.46 -9.61
N LEU A 197 -3.09 4.68 -8.54
CA LEU A 197 -2.17 4.70 -7.40
C LEU A 197 -1.46 3.35 -7.29
N VAL A 198 -0.13 3.39 -7.27
CA VAL A 198 0.69 2.19 -7.07
C VAL A 198 1.25 2.21 -5.65
N MET A 199 0.89 1.22 -4.83
CA MET A 199 1.26 1.13 -3.43
C MET A 199 1.53 -0.32 -3.05
N ALA A 200 2.75 -0.61 -2.58
CA ALA A 200 3.15 -1.95 -2.18
C ALA A 200 2.19 -2.58 -1.15
N THR A 201 2.06 -3.91 -1.19
CA THR A 201 1.25 -4.64 -0.20
C THR A 201 1.76 -4.39 1.21
N GLY A 202 0.84 -4.22 2.16
CA GLY A 202 1.18 -3.88 3.55
C GLY A 202 1.35 -2.39 3.84
N THR A 203 1.21 -1.51 2.83
CA THR A 203 1.38 -0.05 3.03
C THR A 203 0.06 0.70 3.33
N GLY A 204 -1.06 -0.01 3.45
CA GLY A 204 -2.35 0.56 3.85
C GLY A 204 -3.17 1.15 2.69
N LYS A 205 -3.26 0.43 1.57
CA LYS A 205 -4.10 0.79 0.40
C LYS A 205 -5.57 1.01 0.78
N THR A 206 -6.13 0.10 1.57
CA THR A 206 -7.54 0.13 1.99
C THR A 206 -7.85 1.39 2.79
N TYR A 207 -7.02 1.70 3.80
CA TYR A 207 -7.08 2.96 4.54
C TYR A 207 -6.90 4.21 3.66
N THR A 208 -6.02 4.14 2.65
CA THR A 208 -5.82 5.23 1.68
C THR A 208 -7.09 5.46 0.84
N ALA A 209 -7.68 4.38 0.32
CA ALA A 209 -8.94 4.43 -0.43
C ALA A 209 -10.08 4.98 0.44
N PHE A 210 -10.20 4.53 1.69
CA PHE A 210 -11.15 5.06 2.67
C PHE A 210 -11.03 6.59 2.80
N GLN A 211 -9.83 7.12 3.04
CA GLN A 211 -9.64 8.56 3.22
C GLN A 211 -9.94 9.37 1.94
N ILE A 212 -9.66 8.83 0.75
CA ILE A 212 -10.04 9.43 -0.53
C ILE A 212 -11.57 9.51 -0.64
N ILE A 213 -12.25 8.38 -0.44
CA ILE A 213 -13.72 8.27 -0.49
C ILE A 213 -14.34 9.23 0.53
N TRP A 214 -13.84 9.22 1.77
CA TRP A 214 -14.34 10.07 2.85
C TRP A 214 -14.28 11.56 2.48
N ARG A 215 -13.14 12.04 1.97
CA ARG A 215 -12.99 13.46 1.59
C ARG A 215 -13.89 13.84 0.43
N LEU A 216 -14.00 13.00 -0.60
CA LEU A 216 -14.89 13.24 -1.74
C LEU A 216 -16.37 13.23 -1.35
N TRP A 217 -16.74 12.33 -0.44
CA TRP A 217 -18.09 12.19 0.09
C TRP A 217 -18.48 13.36 1.00
N LYS A 218 -17.61 13.75 1.95
CA LYS A 218 -17.84 14.90 2.82
C LYS A 218 -17.84 16.23 2.07
N ALA A 219 -17.04 16.36 1.01
CA ALA A 219 -17.10 17.50 0.08
C ALA A 219 -18.42 17.57 -0.70
N LYS A 220 -19.25 16.52 -0.68
CA LYS A 220 -20.39 16.31 -1.58
C LYS A 220 -19.99 16.33 -3.07
N SER A 221 -18.72 16.08 -3.37
CA SER A 221 -18.21 15.99 -4.74
C SER A 221 -18.60 14.66 -5.39
N LYS A 222 -18.69 13.59 -4.59
CA LYS A 222 -19.10 12.25 -5.01
C LYS A 222 -20.11 11.72 -4.00
N LYS A 223 -21.31 11.36 -4.46
CA LYS A 223 -22.40 10.89 -3.58
C LYS A 223 -22.53 9.37 -3.62
N ARG A 224 -22.59 8.79 -4.82
CA ARG A 224 -22.76 7.34 -5.01
C ARG A 224 -21.43 6.73 -5.40
N ILE A 225 -20.89 5.89 -4.52
CA ILE A 225 -19.52 5.38 -4.61
C ILE A 225 -19.56 3.86 -4.61
N LEU A 226 -18.87 3.24 -5.57
CA LEU A 226 -18.70 1.79 -5.65
C LEU A 226 -17.25 1.43 -5.32
N PHE A 227 -17.04 0.66 -4.25
CA PHE A 227 -15.76 0.05 -3.91
C PHE A 227 -15.76 -1.42 -4.33
N LEU A 228 -14.86 -1.76 -5.24
CA LEU A 228 -14.67 -3.11 -5.76
C LEU A 228 -13.44 -3.75 -5.14
N ALA A 229 -13.61 -4.97 -4.62
CA ALA A 229 -12.54 -5.76 -4.04
C ALA A 229 -12.50 -7.19 -4.63
N ASP A 230 -11.33 -7.81 -4.53
CA ASP A 230 -11.09 -9.16 -5.06
C ASP A 230 -11.83 -10.26 -4.28
N ARG A 231 -11.93 -10.15 -2.95
CA ARG A 231 -12.39 -11.26 -2.09
C ARG A 231 -13.31 -10.85 -0.95
N ASN A 232 -14.23 -11.76 -0.57
CA ASN A 232 -15.25 -11.52 0.46
C ASN A 232 -14.66 -11.07 1.80
N ILE A 233 -13.59 -11.74 2.24
CA ILE A 233 -12.90 -11.43 3.51
C ILE A 233 -12.42 -9.97 3.50
N LEU A 234 -11.93 -9.48 2.35
CA LEU A 234 -11.49 -8.09 2.22
C LEU A 234 -12.67 -7.12 2.35
N VAL A 235 -13.84 -7.45 1.82
CA VAL A 235 -15.03 -6.58 1.94
C VAL A 235 -15.53 -6.52 3.37
N ASP A 236 -15.73 -7.67 4.02
CA ASP A 236 -16.28 -7.72 5.38
C ASP A 236 -15.35 -7.04 6.39
N GLN A 237 -14.04 -7.31 6.29
CA GLN A 237 -13.03 -6.64 7.11
C GLN A 237 -12.98 -5.13 6.83
N THR A 238 -13.05 -4.72 5.56
CA THR A 238 -13.07 -3.29 5.20
C THR A 238 -14.27 -2.60 5.82
N MET A 239 -15.47 -3.19 5.75
CA MET A 239 -16.69 -2.61 6.34
C MET A 239 -16.63 -2.49 7.86
N GLN A 240 -16.07 -3.50 8.55
CA GLN A 240 -16.00 -3.53 10.00
C GLN A 240 -14.86 -2.68 10.58
N GLN A 241 -13.82 -2.40 9.77
CA GLN A 241 -12.64 -1.65 10.18
C GLN A 241 -12.60 -0.29 9.48
N ASP A 242 -11.83 -0.18 8.38
CA ASP A 242 -11.51 1.10 7.75
C ASP A 242 -12.77 1.89 7.33
N PHE A 243 -13.82 1.22 6.85
CA PHE A 243 -15.03 1.86 6.32
C PHE A 243 -16.16 1.95 7.36
N ALA A 244 -15.98 1.40 8.57
CA ALA A 244 -16.96 1.51 9.66
C ALA A 244 -17.51 2.94 9.88
N PRO A 245 -16.72 4.03 9.71
CA PRO A 245 -17.20 5.40 9.86
C PRO A 245 -18.31 5.84 8.90
N PHE A 246 -18.53 5.13 7.79
CA PHE A 246 -19.66 5.42 6.90
C PHE A 246 -21.00 4.92 7.46
N GLY A 247 -20.98 3.98 8.43
CA GLY A 247 -22.19 3.52 9.13
C GLY A 247 -23.32 3.07 8.19
N GLU A 248 -24.51 3.60 8.42
CA GLU A 248 -25.76 3.17 7.77
C GLU A 248 -25.85 3.51 6.27
N VAL A 249 -24.99 4.40 5.76
CA VAL A 249 -25.00 4.73 4.32
C VAL A 249 -24.25 3.70 3.47
N MET A 250 -23.65 2.67 4.10
CA MET A 250 -22.99 1.56 3.42
C MET A 250 -23.95 0.43 3.06
N HIS A 251 -23.67 -0.22 1.93
CA HIS A 251 -24.32 -1.45 1.53
C HIS A 251 -23.34 -2.42 0.86
N LYS A 252 -23.27 -3.65 1.39
CA LYS A 252 -22.63 -4.76 0.70
C LYS A 252 -23.61 -5.33 -0.32
N VAL A 253 -23.22 -5.30 -1.59
CA VAL A 253 -24.01 -5.91 -2.67
C VAL A 253 -23.93 -7.44 -2.52
N THR A 254 -25.01 -8.07 -2.08
CA THR A 254 -25.14 -9.52 -1.91
C THR A 254 -26.46 -10.02 -2.50
N ASN A 255 -26.60 -11.35 -2.66
CA ASN A 255 -27.86 -12.02 -2.98
C ASN A 255 -28.60 -11.59 -4.27
N ARG A 256 -27.91 -10.93 -5.23
CA ARG A 256 -28.48 -10.53 -6.53
C ARG A 256 -29.65 -9.55 -6.44
N GLU A 257 -29.82 -8.90 -5.29
CA GLU A 257 -30.81 -7.84 -5.09
C GLU A 257 -30.10 -6.49 -4.96
N VAL A 258 -30.55 -5.50 -5.71
CA VAL A 258 -29.94 -4.17 -5.73
C VAL A 258 -30.78 -3.16 -4.94
N LYS A 259 -30.20 -2.66 -3.85
CA LYS A 259 -30.77 -1.56 -3.06
C LYS A 259 -30.17 -0.22 -3.51
N LYS A 260 -31.00 0.71 -3.98
CA LYS A 260 -30.55 1.99 -4.59
C LYS A 260 -30.54 3.20 -3.65
N ASN A 261 -30.84 2.99 -2.37
CA ASN A 261 -31.01 4.03 -1.34
C ASN A 261 -29.76 4.25 -0.47
N TYR A 262 -28.62 3.67 -0.84
CA TYR A 262 -27.34 3.83 -0.13
C TYR A 262 -26.41 4.76 -0.90
N GLU A 263 -25.31 5.15 -0.26
CA GLU A 263 -24.32 6.06 -0.85
C GLU A 263 -22.99 5.36 -1.10
N ILE A 264 -22.59 4.45 -0.22
CA ILE A 264 -21.34 3.70 -0.33
C ILE A 264 -21.64 2.22 -0.56
N TYR A 265 -21.25 1.71 -1.72
CA TYR A 265 -21.49 0.34 -2.15
C TYR A 265 -20.19 -0.44 -2.10
N LEU A 266 -20.21 -1.62 -1.48
CA LEU A 266 -19.07 -2.54 -1.49
C LEU A 266 -19.48 -3.81 -2.22
N ALA A 267 -18.67 -4.23 -3.18
CA ALA A 267 -18.97 -5.39 -3.99
C ALA A 267 -17.70 -6.19 -4.33
N LEU A 268 -17.89 -7.50 -4.53
CA LEU A 268 -16.87 -8.33 -5.15
C LEU A 268 -17.01 -8.32 -6.65
N TYR A 269 -15.89 -8.39 -7.38
CA TYR A 269 -15.90 -8.58 -8.83
C TYR A 269 -16.77 -9.77 -9.23
N GLN A 270 -16.54 -10.93 -8.59
CA GLN A 270 -17.26 -12.17 -8.91
C GLN A 270 -18.73 -12.14 -8.51
N ALA A 271 -19.11 -11.30 -7.54
CA ALA A 271 -20.50 -11.20 -7.12
C ALA A 271 -21.33 -10.42 -8.13
N VAL A 272 -20.75 -9.41 -8.78
CA VAL A 272 -21.48 -8.51 -9.69
C VAL A 272 -21.30 -8.85 -11.16
N THR A 273 -20.42 -9.79 -11.51
CA THR A 273 -20.12 -10.18 -12.89
C THR A 273 -20.46 -11.64 -13.18
N GLY A 274 -20.71 -11.94 -14.44
CA GLY A 274 -20.89 -13.30 -14.94
C GLY A 274 -21.24 -13.30 -16.43
N LYS A 275 -21.06 -14.45 -17.08
CA LYS A 275 -21.36 -14.60 -18.52
C LYS A 275 -22.84 -14.47 -18.84
N GLU A 276 -23.70 -14.84 -17.89
CA GLU A 276 -25.15 -14.73 -18.02
C GLU A 276 -25.61 -13.36 -17.50
N GLU A 277 -26.55 -12.74 -18.20
CA GLU A 277 -27.02 -11.38 -17.91
C GLU A 277 -27.57 -11.23 -16.48
N TRP A 278 -28.25 -12.25 -15.96
CA TRP A 278 -28.75 -12.23 -14.58
C TRP A 278 -27.64 -12.24 -13.52
N LYS A 279 -26.41 -12.68 -13.87
CA LYS A 279 -25.22 -12.61 -13.02
C LYS A 279 -24.55 -11.22 -13.07
N GLN A 280 -24.91 -10.38 -14.04
CA GLN A 280 -24.37 -9.03 -14.21
C GLN A 280 -25.16 -8.02 -13.35
N ILE A 281 -25.12 -8.19 -12.03
CA ILE A 281 -25.86 -7.35 -11.06
C ILE A 281 -25.62 -5.86 -11.29
N TYR A 282 -24.40 -5.48 -11.71
CA TYR A 282 -24.06 -4.08 -11.98
C TYR A 282 -25.01 -3.41 -13.00
N ARG A 283 -25.59 -4.17 -13.94
CA ARG A 283 -26.53 -3.65 -14.96
C ARG A 283 -27.89 -3.26 -14.40
N GLN A 284 -28.23 -3.72 -13.20
CA GLN A 284 -29.45 -3.27 -12.53
C GLN A 284 -29.33 -1.83 -12.01
N PHE A 285 -28.11 -1.31 -11.90
CA PHE A 285 -27.86 0.11 -11.69
C PHE A 285 -27.84 0.85 -13.05
N PRO A 286 -28.41 2.06 -13.14
CA PRO A 286 -28.19 2.95 -14.28
C PRO A 286 -26.70 3.19 -14.55
N ARG A 287 -26.32 3.41 -15.81
CA ARG A 287 -24.91 3.65 -16.21
C ARG A 287 -24.29 4.88 -15.54
N ASP A 288 -25.12 5.87 -15.22
CA ASP A 288 -24.78 7.13 -14.54
C ASP A 288 -25.05 7.08 -13.03
N PHE A 289 -25.32 5.90 -12.46
CA PHE A 289 -25.69 5.78 -11.06
C PHE A 289 -24.54 6.14 -10.11
N PHE A 290 -23.31 5.72 -10.42
CA PHE A 290 -22.15 5.97 -9.57
C PHE A 290 -21.39 7.21 -10.02
N ASP A 291 -20.97 8.04 -9.07
CA ASP A 291 -20.11 9.20 -9.30
C ASP A 291 -18.62 8.80 -9.25
N LEU A 292 -18.32 7.75 -8.49
CA LEU A 292 -16.97 7.23 -8.23
C LEU A 292 -16.97 5.70 -8.17
N VAL A 293 -16.00 5.08 -8.85
CA VAL A 293 -15.67 3.66 -8.73
C VAL A 293 -14.23 3.53 -8.26
N VAL A 294 -14.01 2.86 -7.13
CA VAL A 294 -12.69 2.60 -6.54
C VAL A 294 -12.41 1.11 -6.61
N ILE A 295 -11.23 0.73 -7.08
CA ILE A 295 -10.89 -0.65 -7.44
C ILE A 295 -9.60 -1.01 -6.70
N ASP A 296 -9.70 -1.89 -5.69
CA ASP A 296 -8.52 -2.41 -5.02
C ASP A 296 -7.94 -3.61 -5.79
N GLU A 297 -6.62 -3.68 -5.84
CA GLU A 297 -5.86 -4.68 -6.61
C GLU A 297 -6.20 -4.70 -8.12
N CYS A 298 -6.27 -3.51 -8.75
CA CYS A 298 -6.66 -3.29 -10.17
C CYS A 298 -5.71 -3.88 -11.24
N HIS A 299 -4.94 -4.92 -10.92
CA HIS A 299 -4.00 -5.64 -11.78
C HIS A 299 -4.27 -7.15 -11.86
N ARG A 300 -5.21 -7.65 -11.05
CA ARG A 300 -5.45 -9.09 -10.91
C ARG A 300 -6.65 -9.52 -11.75
N GLY A 301 -6.34 -10.21 -12.82
CA GLY A 301 -7.25 -11.09 -13.53
C GLY A 301 -6.48 -12.10 -14.38
N SER A 302 -7.04 -13.30 -14.54
CA SER A 302 -6.95 -14.04 -15.81
C SER A 302 -7.53 -13.18 -16.95
N ALA A 303 -7.30 -13.51 -18.22
CA ALA A 303 -7.91 -12.76 -19.34
C ALA A 303 -9.44 -12.57 -19.18
N ALA A 304 -10.12 -13.54 -18.55
CA ALA A 304 -11.55 -13.50 -18.26
C ALA A 304 -11.94 -12.61 -17.05
N GLU A 305 -11.09 -12.56 -16.02
CA GLU A 305 -11.31 -11.65 -14.88
C GLU A 305 -10.93 -10.21 -15.25
N ASP A 306 -9.89 -10.05 -16.09
CA ASP A 306 -9.50 -8.77 -16.67
C ASP A 306 -10.63 -8.20 -17.54
N SER A 307 -11.33 -9.04 -18.31
CA SER A 307 -12.54 -8.59 -19.02
C SER A 307 -13.69 -8.23 -18.07
N ALA A 308 -13.87 -8.96 -16.97
CA ALA A 308 -15.02 -8.78 -16.08
C ALA A 308 -15.00 -7.44 -15.34
N TRP A 309 -13.85 -6.99 -14.80
CA TRP A 309 -13.79 -5.66 -14.19
C TRP A 309 -13.83 -4.55 -15.25
N ARG A 310 -13.23 -4.76 -16.42
CA ARG A 310 -13.27 -3.79 -17.51
C ARG A 310 -14.70 -3.54 -18.00
N ASP A 311 -15.53 -4.57 -18.07
CA ASP A 311 -16.97 -4.44 -18.37
C ASP A 311 -17.69 -3.53 -17.37
N ILE A 312 -17.40 -3.67 -16.07
CA ILE A 312 -18.00 -2.81 -15.03
C ILE A 312 -17.59 -1.35 -15.25
N LEU A 313 -16.31 -1.11 -15.53
CA LEU A 313 -15.81 0.25 -15.69
C LEU A 313 -16.31 0.89 -16.98
N ASP A 314 -16.34 0.14 -18.08
CA ASP A 314 -16.89 0.61 -19.35
C ASP A 314 -18.40 0.87 -19.24
N TYR A 315 -19.11 0.10 -18.40
CA TYR A 315 -20.52 0.36 -18.10
C TYR A 315 -20.73 1.66 -17.30
N PHE A 316 -19.96 1.88 -16.23
CA PHE A 316 -19.99 3.09 -15.41
C PHE A 316 -18.99 4.17 -15.90
N THR A 317 -18.93 4.39 -17.20
CA THR A 317 -17.90 5.24 -17.83
C THR A 317 -17.92 6.70 -17.37
N THR A 318 -19.10 7.22 -17.00
CA THR A 318 -19.31 8.60 -16.52
C THR A 318 -18.74 8.83 -15.11
N ALA A 319 -18.56 7.76 -14.33
CA ALA A 319 -17.96 7.84 -13.02
C ALA A 319 -16.45 8.17 -13.14
N THR A 320 -15.92 8.82 -12.11
CA THR A 320 -14.47 8.85 -11.91
C THR A 320 -14.01 7.46 -11.45
N HIS A 321 -12.92 6.93 -11.99
CA HIS A 321 -12.36 5.65 -11.56
C HIS A 321 -11.00 5.84 -10.92
N ILE A 322 -10.81 5.24 -9.74
CA ILE A 322 -9.55 5.22 -9.01
C ILE A 322 -9.11 3.76 -8.84
N GLY A 323 -8.05 3.38 -9.53
CA GLY A 323 -7.40 2.08 -9.36
C GLY A 323 -6.29 2.16 -8.32
N LEU A 324 -6.26 1.21 -7.38
CA LEU A 324 -5.13 0.97 -6.49
C LEU A 324 -4.51 -0.39 -6.79
N THR A 325 -3.18 -0.47 -6.85
CA THR A 325 -2.47 -1.72 -7.14
C THR A 325 -1.12 -1.78 -6.42
N ALA A 326 -0.67 -2.98 -6.04
CA ALA A 326 0.71 -3.20 -5.60
C ALA A 326 1.68 -3.47 -6.76
N THR A 327 1.19 -3.97 -7.89
CA THR A 327 2.00 -4.44 -9.00
C THR A 327 1.32 -4.02 -10.30
N PRO A 328 1.68 -2.86 -10.87
CA PRO A 328 1.16 -2.49 -12.18
C PRO A 328 1.61 -3.55 -13.19
N LYS A 329 0.67 -4.17 -13.90
CA LYS A 329 0.98 -5.08 -15.00
C LYS A 329 1.21 -4.26 -16.27
N GLU A 330 2.36 -4.48 -16.90
CA GLU A 330 2.63 -4.06 -18.27
C GLU A 330 2.85 -5.31 -19.12
N THR A 331 1.79 -5.81 -19.74
CA THR A 331 1.90 -6.83 -20.80
C THR A 331 1.58 -6.21 -22.16
N LYS A 332 1.92 -6.91 -23.25
CA LYS A 332 1.63 -6.47 -24.63
C LYS A 332 0.13 -6.35 -24.94
N GLU A 333 -0.73 -6.97 -24.14
CA GLU A 333 -2.18 -7.12 -24.43
C GLU A 333 -3.08 -6.43 -23.39
N THR A 334 -2.62 -6.29 -22.14
CA THR A 334 -3.39 -5.63 -21.07
C THR A 334 -2.44 -4.81 -20.19
N SER A 335 -2.56 -3.49 -20.25
CA SER A 335 -1.82 -2.60 -19.36
C SER A 335 -2.81 -1.79 -18.53
N ASN A 336 -2.64 -1.81 -17.21
CA ASN A 336 -3.39 -0.91 -16.32
C ASN A 336 -3.18 0.55 -16.72
N THR A 337 -1.97 0.86 -17.18
CA THR A 337 -1.56 2.17 -17.71
C THR A 337 -2.35 2.54 -18.97
N SER A 338 -2.79 1.56 -19.78
CA SER A 338 -3.62 1.85 -20.96
C SER A 338 -5.02 2.38 -20.60
N TYR A 339 -5.57 1.94 -19.47
CA TYR A 339 -6.90 2.36 -19.03
C TYR A 339 -6.84 3.58 -18.09
N PHE A 340 -5.95 3.54 -17.10
CA PHE A 340 -5.85 4.59 -16.08
C PHE A 340 -4.86 5.70 -16.40
N GLY A 341 -4.00 5.51 -17.40
CA GLY A 341 -2.82 6.35 -17.60
C GLY A 341 -1.70 6.04 -16.60
N TYR A 342 -0.66 6.87 -16.62
CA TYR A 342 0.46 6.75 -15.68
C TYR A 342 0.01 6.97 -14.22
N PRO A 343 0.62 6.26 -13.26
CA PRO A 343 0.27 6.43 -11.86
C PRO A 343 0.61 7.85 -11.38
N ILE A 344 -0.34 8.49 -10.71
CA ILE A 344 -0.14 9.84 -10.13
C ILE A 344 0.78 9.78 -8.89
N TYR A 345 0.96 8.59 -8.31
CA TYR A 345 1.88 8.33 -7.22
C TYR A 345 2.27 6.85 -7.16
N THR A 346 3.54 6.59 -6.81
CA THR A 346 4.07 5.24 -6.61
C THR A 346 4.82 5.15 -5.30
N TYR A 347 4.38 4.25 -4.41
CA TYR A 347 5.08 3.88 -3.19
C TYR A 347 5.50 2.41 -3.24
N SER A 348 6.78 2.19 -3.57
CA SER A 348 7.31 0.86 -3.89
C SER A 348 7.68 0.03 -2.66
N LEU A 349 7.83 -1.28 -2.85
CA LEU A 349 8.35 -2.20 -1.81
C LEU A 349 9.74 -1.76 -1.34
N LYS A 350 10.60 -1.35 -2.28
CA LYS A 350 11.94 -0.83 -1.97
C LYS A 350 11.86 0.38 -1.04
N GLN A 351 11.03 1.36 -1.39
CA GLN A 351 10.83 2.55 -0.57
C GLN A 351 10.29 2.20 0.82
N GLY A 352 9.28 1.32 0.90
CA GLY A 352 8.74 0.85 2.19
C GLY A 352 9.77 0.17 3.09
N ILE A 353 10.71 -0.58 2.52
CA ILE A 353 11.83 -1.20 3.26
C ILE A 353 12.82 -0.13 3.72
N GLU A 354 13.19 0.81 2.84
CA GLU A 354 14.13 1.90 3.15
C GLU A 354 13.60 2.85 4.22
N ASP A 355 12.31 3.15 4.20
CA ASP A 355 11.62 3.97 5.20
C ASP A 355 11.39 3.21 6.52
N GLY A 356 11.55 1.88 6.52
CA GLY A 356 11.36 1.04 7.70
C GLY A 356 9.91 0.65 7.99
N PHE A 357 8.99 0.89 7.06
CA PHE A 357 7.59 0.50 7.20
C PHE A 357 7.30 -0.92 6.71
N LEU A 358 8.17 -1.50 5.88
CA LEU A 358 8.09 -2.87 5.41
C LEU A 358 9.33 -3.67 5.83
N ALA A 359 9.13 -4.95 6.12
CA ALA A 359 10.22 -5.85 6.46
C ALA A 359 11.09 -6.13 5.22
N PRO A 360 12.43 -6.15 5.36
CA PRO A 360 13.30 -6.68 4.32
C PRO A 360 13.09 -8.19 4.17
N TYR A 361 13.44 -8.73 3.00
CA TYR A 361 13.35 -10.17 2.73
C TYR A 361 14.67 -10.70 2.18
N LYS A 362 14.89 -12.02 2.37
CA LYS A 362 15.99 -12.76 1.78
C LYS A 362 15.41 -13.83 0.85
N VAL A 363 15.90 -13.85 -0.39
CA VAL A 363 15.53 -14.90 -1.35
C VAL A 363 16.53 -16.04 -1.24
N ILE A 364 16.06 -17.22 -0.88
CA ILE A 364 16.83 -18.47 -0.91
C ILE A 364 16.30 -19.27 -2.08
N ARG A 365 17.13 -19.46 -3.12
CA ARG A 365 16.78 -20.25 -4.30
C ARG A 365 17.32 -21.67 -4.12
N ILE A 366 16.43 -22.64 -4.21
CA ILE A 366 16.77 -24.07 -4.23
C ILE A 366 16.41 -24.56 -5.62
N ALA A 367 17.41 -25.02 -6.37
CA ALA A 367 17.21 -25.65 -7.67
C ALA A 367 17.41 -27.16 -7.50
N THR A 368 16.47 -27.95 -8.00
CA THR A 368 16.63 -29.41 -8.11
C THR A 368 17.09 -29.75 -9.51
N ASP A 369 17.79 -30.88 -9.69
CA ASP A 369 18.24 -31.31 -11.02
C ASP A 369 17.06 -31.42 -11.99
N VAL A 370 15.94 -32.00 -11.55
CA VAL A 370 14.72 -32.14 -12.36
C VAL A 370 14.09 -30.78 -12.72
N ASP A 371 14.19 -29.76 -11.86
CA ASP A 371 13.73 -28.40 -12.20
C ASP A 371 14.66 -27.72 -13.22
N ALA A 372 15.95 -28.06 -13.21
CA ALA A 372 16.95 -27.46 -14.10
C ALA A 372 16.99 -28.10 -15.49
N VAL A 373 16.93 -29.43 -15.59
CA VAL A 373 17.07 -30.17 -16.86
C VAL A 373 15.77 -30.81 -17.36
N GLY A 374 14.71 -30.75 -16.56
CA GLY A 374 13.47 -31.47 -16.82
C GLY A 374 13.58 -32.96 -16.49
N TYR A 375 12.54 -33.71 -16.84
CA TYR A 375 12.48 -35.14 -16.61
C TYR A 375 11.94 -35.85 -17.85
N ILE A 376 12.64 -36.89 -18.30
CA ILE A 376 12.20 -37.77 -19.39
C ILE A 376 12.01 -39.17 -18.78
N PRO A 377 10.79 -39.73 -18.78
CA PRO A 377 10.58 -41.08 -18.29
C PRO A 377 11.25 -42.10 -19.23
N GLU A 378 11.72 -43.20 -18.65
CA GLU A 378 12.18 -44.35 -19.40
C GLU A 378 11.05 -44.93 -20.26
N LYS A 379 11.41 -45.56 -21.39
CA LYS A 379 10.42 -46.12 -22.32
C LYS A 379 9.59 -47.21 -21.62
N GLY A 380 8.27 -47.06 -21.64
CA GLY A 380 7.35 -48.00 -21.01
C GLY A 380 7.25 -47.87 -19.49
N LYS A 381 7.82 -46.81 -18.90
CA LYS A 381 7.67 -46.53 -17.47
C LYS A 381 6.20 -46.36 -17.11
N LEU A 382 5.77 -47.09 -16.08
CA LEU A 382 4.43 -46.98 -15.54
C LEU A 382 4.41 -45.93 -14.43
N ASP A 383 3.30 -45.20 -14.33
CA ASP A 383 2.99 -44.39 -13.17
C ASP A 383 2.48 -45.24 -12.00
N LYS A 384 2.14 -44.58 -10.89
CA LYS A 384 1.65 -45.23 -9.67
C LYS A 384 0.29 -45.93 -9.85
N LEU A 385 -0.46 -45.57 -10.88
CA LEU A 385 -1.75 -46.16 -11.24
C LEU A 385 -1.60 -47.26 -12.31
N GLY A 386 -0.36 -47.58 -12.72
CA GLY A 386 -0.07 -48.59 -13.73
C GLY A 386 -0.26 -48.12 -15.17
N GLN A 387 -0.39 -46.80 -15.41
CA GLN A 387 -0.53 -46.24 -16.75
C GLN A 387 0.84 -45.94 -17.37
N VAL A 388 1.00 -46.20 -18.66
CA VAL A 388 2.26 -45.91 -19.38
C VAL A 388 2.44 -44.40 -19.48
N MET A 389 3.57 -43.91 -18.98
CA MET A 389 3.95 -42.52 -19.10
C MET A 389 4.38 -42.19 -20.53
N GLU A 390 3.92 -41.05 -21.04
CA GLU A 390 4.35 -40.54 -22.34
C GLU A 390 5.85 -40.23 -22.34
N GLN A 391 6.58 -40.72 -23.33
CA GLN A 391 8.03 -40.49 -23.44
C GLN A 391 8.33 -39.11 -24.05
N ARG A 392 8.04 -38.04 -23.31
CA ARG A 392 8.41 -36.67 -23.64
C ARG A 392 9.19 -36.00 -22.52
N GLN A 393 9.80 -34.86 -22.82
CA GLN A 393 10.43 -34.04 -21.79
C GLN A 393 9.37 -33.27 -21.01
N TYR A 394 9.27 -33.57 -19.73
CA TYR A 394 8.47 -32.84 -18.77
C TYR A 394 9.31 -31.75 -18.11
N ASN A 395 8.72 -30.58 -17.88
CA ASN A 395 9.37 -29.44 -17.25
C ASN A 395 8.50 -28.87 -16.11
N THR A 396 8.92 -27.75 -15.54
CA THR A 396 8.22 -27.08 -14.43
C THR A 396 6.77 -26.66 -14.73
N LYS A 397 6.37 -26.53 -16.00
CA LYS A 397 4.96 -26.31 -16.37
C LYS A 397 4.11 -27.58 -16.30
N ASP A 398 4.75 -28.74 -16.42
CA ASP A 398 4.10 -30.05 -16.36
C ASP A 398 4.03 -30.58 -14.92
N PHE A 399 5.05 -30.27 -14.10
CA PHE A 399 5.18 -30.75 -12.73
C PHE A 399 4.03 -30.29 -11.84
N ASP A 400 3.55 -31.20 -10.99
CA ASP A 400 2.44 -31.00 -10.03
C ASP A 400 1.12 -30.54 -10.68
N ARG A 401 0.99 -30.69 -12.01
CA ARG A 401 -0.24 -30.48 -12.79
C ARG A 401 -0.59 -31.70 -13.63
N THR A 402 0.38 -32.16 -14.42
CA THR A 402 0.25 -33.33 -15.30
C THR A 402 1.18 -34.45 -14.87
N LEU A 403 2.29 -34.12 -14.20
CA LEU A 403 3.24 -35.08 -13.66
C LEU A 403 3.57 -34.77 -12.20
N VAL A 404 3.18 -35.65 -11.30
CA VAL A 404 3.55 -35.54 -9.89
C VAL A 404 4.88 -36.24 -9.63
N LEU A 405 5.86 -35.49 -9.12
CA LEU A 405 7.15 -36.03 -8.71
C LEU A 405 7.20 -36.12 -7.18
N GLU A 406 6.75 -37.24 -6.61
CA GLU A 406 6.66 -37.41 -5.14
C GLU A 406 8.00 -37.14 -4.42
N LYS A 407 9.12 -37.60 -4.99
CA LYS A 407 10.47 -37.35 -4.47
C LYS A 407 10.83 -35.86 -4.44
N ARG A 408 10.30 -35.07 -5.37
CA ARG A 408 10.50 -33.61 -5.41
C ARG A 408 9.72 -32.94 -4.27
N THR A 409 8.46 -33.31 -4.06
CA THR A 409 7.65 -32.80 -2.93
C THR A 409 8.32 -33.13 -1.59
N ALA A 410 8.78 -34.38 -1.40
CA ALA A 410 9.47 -34.79 -0.18
C ALA A 410 10.79 -34.02 0.04
N LEU A 411 11.58 -33.80 -1.03
CA LEU A 411 12.81 -33.01 -0.97
C LEU A 411 12.53 -31.55 -0.57
N VAL A 412 11.50 -30.93 -1.16
CA VAL A 412 11.10 -29.56 -0.81
C VAL A 412 10.62 -29.48 0.63
N ALA A 413 9.78 -30.42 1.09
CA ALA A 413 9.32 -30.48 2.48
C ALA A 413 10.50 -30.61 3.45
N ASN A 414 11.48 -31.47 3.11
CA ASN A 414 12.71 -31.62 3.90
C ASN A 414 13.50 -30.32 3.98
N LYS A 415 13.67 -29.60 2.86
CA LYS A 415 14.39 -28.31 2.84
C LYS A 415 13.68 -27.22 3.63
N VAL A 416 12.35 -27.17 3.59
CA VAL A 416 11.55 -26.26 4.42
C VAL A 416 11.78 -26.57 5.90
N TRP A 417 11.70 -27.85 6.29
CA TRP A 417 11.90 -28.25 7.67
C TRP A 417 13.32 -28.02 8.17
N GLU A 418 14.35 -28.37 7.37
CA GLU A 418 15.76 -28.11 7.67
C GLU A 418 15.99 -26.62 7.97
N TYR A 419 15.39 -25.73 7.16
CA TYR A 419 15.49 -24.30 7.37
C TYR A 419 14.84 -23.86 8.69
N LEU A 420 13.62 -24.33 8.98
CA LEU A 420 12.91 -24.00 10.22
C LEU A 420 13.65 -24.53 11.46
N GLN A 421 14.19 -25.75 11.40
CA GLN A 421 15.02 -26.29 12.49
C GLN A 421 16.28 -25.45 12.74
N ALA A 422 16.92 -24.95 11.69
CA ALA A 422 18.12 -24.13 11.81
C ALA A 422 17.82 -22.70 12.32
N THR A 423 16.57 -22.24 12.20
CA THR A 423 16.15 -20.87 12.49
C THR A 423 15.17 -20.79 13.66
N ASP A 424 13.89 -21.02 13.42
CA ASP A 424 12.82 -21.06 14.41
C ASP A 424 11.73 -22.06 13.97
N PRO A 425 11.59 -23.23 14.65
CA PRO A 425 10.57 -24.22 14.35
C PRO A 425 9.13 -23.68 14.44
N MET A 426 8.88 -22.66 15.25
CA MET A 426 7.55 -22.07 15.49
C MET A 426 7.25 -20.87 14.60
N ALA A 427 8.17 -20.49 13.71
CA ALA A 427 7.93 -19.38 12.79
C ALA A 427 6.76 -19.68 11.84
N LYS A 428 5.74 -18.82 11.87
CA LYS A 428 4.59 -18.92 10.97
C LYS A 428 5.05 -18.95 9.51
N THR A 429 4.67 -20.00 8.79
CA THR A 429 5.17 -20.32 7.46
C THR A 429 4.01 -20.63 6.52
N ILE A 430 4.03 -20.07 5.32
CA ILE A 430 3.08 -20.39 4.25
C ILE A 430 3.82 -21.12 3.13
N VAL A 431 3.32 -22.28 2.72
CA VAL A 431 3.85 -23.06 1.61
C VAL A 431 2.85 -23.03 0.45
N PHE A 432 3.20 -22.28 -0.59
CA PHE A 432 2.40 -22.15 -1.81
C PHE A 432 2.67 -23.31 -2.77
N CYS A 433 1.61 -24.06 -3.09
CA CYS A 433 1.59 -25.22 -3.97
C CYS A 433 0.79 -24.91 -5.24
N ASP A 434 0.96 -25.70 -6.30
CA ASP A 434 0.29 -25.47 -7.59
C ASP A 434 -1.24 -25.59 -7.52
N ASP A 435 -1.75 -26.59 -6.79
CA ASP A 435 -3.16 -26.85 -6.61
C ASP A 435 -3.50 -27.40 -5.21
N GLN A 436 -4.77 -27.74 -4.99
CA GLN A 436 -5.27 -28.23 -3.70
C GLN A 436 -4.76 -29.64 -3.35
N ASP A 437 -4.50 -30.48 -4.35
CA ASP A 437 -3.94 -31.82 -4.17
C ASP A 437 -2.46 -31.73 -3.75
N HIS A 438 -1.68 -30.91 -4.45
CA HIS A 438 -0.29 -30.65 -4.10
C HIS A 438 -0.18 -30.07 -2.68
N ALA A 439 -1.08 -29.17 -2.28
CA ALA A 439 -1.11 -28.66 -0.90
C ALA A 439 -1.32 -29.77 0.14
N GLU A 440 -2.21 -30.73 -0.11
CA GLU A 440 -2.41 -31.88 0.78
C GLU A 440 -1.20 -32.81 0.80
N ARG A 441 -0.62 -33.13 -0.37
CA ARG A 441 0.60 -33.95 -0.44
C ARG A 441 1.76 -33.30 0.32
N MET A 442 1.95 -31.99 0.15
CA MET A 442 2.96 -31.23 0.88
C MET A 442 2.70 -31.24 2.39
N ARG A 443 1.44 -31.09 2.82
CA ARG A 443 1.05 -31.21 4.24
C ARG A 443 1.43 -32.58 4.80
N GLN A 444 1.13 -33.65 4.08
CA GLN A 444 1.49 -35.01 4.49
C GLN A 444 3.00 -35.20 4.63
N GLU A 445 3.80 -34.75 3.65
CA GLU A 445 5.26 -34.84 3.71
C GLU A 445 5.83 -34.05 4.90
N LEU A 446 5.32 -32.85 5.16
CA LEU A 446 5.72 -32.06 6.33
C LEU A 446 5.35 -32.75 7.66
N VAL A 447 4.15 -33.33 7.76
CA VAL A 447 3.72 -34.06 8.98
C VAL A 447 4.57 -35.30 9.24
N LYS A 448 5.01 -36.02 8.20
CA LYS A 448 5.94 -37.15 8.35
C LYS A 448 7.29 -36.72 8.95
N LEU A 449 7.74 -35.51 8.62
CA LEU A 449 9.07 -35.00 9.00
C LEU A 449 9.10 -34.30 10.36
N ILE A 450 7.97 -33.73 10.80
CA ILE A 450 7.91 -32.81 11.95
C ILE A 450 7.30 -33.51 13.16
N PRO A 451 8.08 -33.87 14.21
CA PRO A 451 7.56 -34.57 15.37
C PRO A 451 6.46 -33.82 16.11
N ALA A 452 6.54 -32.48 16.16
CA ALA A 452 5.56 -31.64 16.85
C ALA A 452 4.14 -31.71 16.23
N ALA A 453 4.03 -32.14 14.95
CA ALA A 453 2.73 -32.36 14.32
C ALA A 453 1.96 -33.55 14.95
N ALA A 454 2.65 -34.50 15.58
CA ALA A 454 2.01 -35.57 16.34
C ALA A 454 1.37 -35.07 17.64
N ASN A 455 1.98 -34.05 18.26
CA ASN A 455 1.51 -33.47 19.53
C ASN A 455 0.41 -32.42 19.32
N ASN A 456 0.38 -31.76 18.17
CA ASN A 456 -0.66 -30.79 17.83
C ASN A 456 -1.03 -30.87 16.35
N ARG A 457 -2.27 -31.31 16.08
CA ARG A 457 -2.84 -31.41 14.73
C ARG A 457 -2.83 -30.09 13.95
N ARG A 458 -2.74 -28.95 14.64
CA ARG A 458 -2.69 -27.61 14.03
C ARG A 458 -1.27 -27.18 13.67
N TYR A 459 -0.22 -27.96 13.97
CA TYR A 459 1.15 -27.57 13.61
C TYR A 459 1.29 -27.35 12.10
N VAL A 460 0.83 -28.32 11.30
CA VAL A 460 0.79 -28.24 9.83
C VAL A 460 -0.65 -28.38 9.38
N MET A 461 -1.20 -27.34 8.77
CA MET A 461 -2.57 -27.34 8.26
C MET A 461 -2.61 -27.07 6.76
N ARG A 462 -3.60 -27.69 6.10
CA ARG A 462 -4.00 -27.31 4.74
C ARG A 462 -5.05 -26.22 4.87
N ILE A 463 -4.84 -25.09 4.17
CA ILE A 463 -5.78 -23.97 4.15
C ILE A 463 -6.09 -23.67 2.69
N THR A 464 -7.18 -24.27 2.20
CA THR A 464 -7.61 -24.27 0.80
C THR A 464 -9.12 -23.98 0.70
N GLY A 465 -9.61 -23.62 -0.49
CA GLY A 465 -10.99 -23.12 -0.67
C GLY A 465 -12.07 -24.18 -0.39
N ASP A 466 -11.74 -25.44 -0.62
CA ASP A 466 -12.54 -26.65 -0.39
C ASP A 466 -12.53 -27.12 1.08
N ASP A 467 -11.63 -26.59 1.90
CA ASP A 467 -11.42 -27.03 3.28
C ASP A 467 -12.10 -26.09 4.29
N ASN A 468 -13.29 -26.46 4.77
CA ASN A 468 -14.03 -25.66 5.74
C ASN A 468 -13.30 -25.54 7.08
N GLU A 469 -12.62 -26.60 7.53
CA GLU A 469 -11.87 -26.57 8.78
C GLU A 469 -10.60 -25.71 8.63
N GLY A 470 -9.86 -25.90 7.53
CA GLY A 470 -8.69 -25.08 7.22
C GLY A 470 -9.03 -23.59 7.13
N LYS A 471 -10.14 -23.24 6.47
CA LYS A 471 -10.64 -21.85 6.40
C LYS A 471 -10.96 -21.27 7.79
N ALA A 472 -11.55 -22.06 8.68
CA ALA A 472 -11.86 -21.63 10.04
C ALA A 472 -10.60 -21.37 10.90
N GLN A 473 -9.44 -21.92 10.50
CA GLN A 473 -8.17 -21.70 11.19
C GLN A 473 -7.38 -20.49 10.70
N LEU A 474 -7.83 -19.81 9.64
CA LEU A 474 -7.12 -18.65 9.07
C LEU A 474 -7.00 -17.50 10.08
N SER A 475 -8.05 -17.23 10.86
CA SER A 475 -8.02 -16.17 11.89
C SER A 475 -6.97 -16.43 12.96
N TYR A 476 -6.81 -17.69 13.38
CA TYR A 476 -5.77 -18.12 14.33
C TYR A 476 -4.38 -18.07 13.69
N PHE A 477 -4.27 -18.37 12.39
CA PHE A 477 -3.01 -18.28 11.69
C PHE A 477 -2.49 -16.83 11.62
N ILE A 478 -3.34 -15.86 11.36
CA ILE A 478 -2.94 -14.43 11.25
C ILE A 478 -2.80 -13.73 12.60
N ASP A 479 -3.29 -14.33 13.68
CA ASP A 479 -3.14 -13.80 15.02
C ASP A 479 -1.71 -14.04 15.53
N ASN A 480 -1.06 -12.98 16.00
CA ASN A 480 0.32 -13.01 16.51
C ASN A 480 0.41 -13.68 17.88
N ASP A 481 -0.67 -13.67 18.66
CA ASP A 481 -0.73 -14.27 19.99
C ASP A 481 -1.06 -15.77 19.94
N GLU A 482 -1.53 -16.26 18.79
CA GLU A 482 -1.85 -17.66 18.56
C GLU A 482 -0.63 -18.42 18.03
N PRO A 483 -0.09 -19.41 18.77
CA PRO A 483 1.08 -20.18 18.35
C PRO A 483 0.77 -21.17 17.22
N TYR A 484 -0.51 -21.43 16.91
CA TYR A 484 -0.93 -22.37 15.89
C TYR A 484 -2.08 -21.80 15.04
N PRO A 485 -2.17 -22.13 13.73
CA PRO A 485 -1.24 -22.99 12.99
C PRO A 485 0.16 -22.41 12.80
N VAL A 486 1.17 -23.28 12.66
CA VAL A 486 2.57 -22.86 12.39
C VAL A 486 2.83 -22.87 10.90
N ILE A 487 2.53 -23.98 10.21
CA ILE A 487 2.74 -24.13 8.77
C ILE A 487 1.40 -24.27 8.07
N ALA A 488 1.08 -23.34 7.17
CA ALA A 488 -0.08 -23.39 6.30
C ALA A 488 0.33 -23.79 4.89
N THR A 489 -0.11 -24.95 4.42
CA THR A 489 -0.01 -25.36 3.01
C THR A 489 -1.24 -24.87 2.26
N THR A 490 -1.04 -24.26 1.10
CA THR A 490 -2.12 -23.63 0.33
C THR A 490 -1.79 -23.64 -1.15
N SER A 491 -2.76 -23.29 -1.99
CA SER A 491 -2.53 -22.99 -3.40
C SER A 491 -2.77 -21.52 -3.69
N LYS A 492 -4.01 -21.16 -4.05
CA LYS A 492 -4.40 -19.78 -4.39
C LYS A 492 -5.08 -19.03 -3.26
N LEU A 493 -5.50 -19.71 -2.18
CA LEU A 493 -6.34 -19.07 -1.16
C LEU A 493 -5.58 -17.98 -0.40
N LEU A 494 -4.33 -18.20 -0.01
CA LEU A 494 -3.58 -17.23 0.81
C LEU A 494 -2.73 -16.24 0.01
N THR A 495 -2.82 -16.21 -1.32
CA THR A 495 -2.00 -15.28 -2.14
C THR A 495 -2.35 -13.80 -1.95
N THR A 496 -3.52 -13.53 -1.35
CA THR A 496 -4.06 -12.18 -1.08
C THR A 496 -4.76 -12.04 0.27
N GLY A 497 -4.76 -13.09 1.11
CA GLY A 497 -5.22 -12.98 2.49
C GLY A 497 -4.20 -12.14 3.25
N ARG A 498 -4.62 -10.95 3.70
CA ARG A 498 -3.81 -10.14 4.62
C ARG A 498 -4.02 -10.62 6.04
#